data_AF-A0AAP0I8R6-F1
#
_entry.id   AF-A0AAP0I8R6-F1
#
_cell.length_a   1.000
_cell.length_b   1.000
_cell.length_c   1.000
_cell.angle_alpha   90.00
_cell.angle_beta   90.00
_cell.angle_gamma   90.00
#
_symmetry.space_group_name_H-M   'P 1'
#
loop_
_entity.id
_entity.type
_entity.pdbx_description
1 polymer ?
#
loop_
_entity_poly.entity_id
_entity_poly.type
_entity_poly.pdbx_seq_one_letter_code
_entity_poly.pdbx_strand_id
1 'polypeptide(L)'
;MDKASVLGDAIKYMKQLQEKVDALEDKLAKKSTPLPEIEVRVCGKNVLIRIHCDKNKCVLVNALSLLEDNLKLTVTNSNLMPFADSSLHITIVA
;
A
#
# COMPACT_ATOMS: atom_id res chain seq x y z
N MET A 1 -13.06 -48.46 -6.09
CA MET A 1 -12.26 -47.31 -5.61
C MET A 1 -11.16 -47.86 -4.74
N ASP A 2 -9.95 -47.83 -5.27
CA ASP A 2 -8.78 -48.37 -4.58
C ASP A 2 -8.31 -47.38 -3.52
N LYS A 3 -8.15 -47.86 -2.28
CA LYS A 3 -7.73 -47.04 -1.13
C LYS A 3 -6.37 -46.36 -1.37
N ALA A 4 -5.51 -47.00 -2.16
CA ALA A 4 -4.22 -46.46 -2.57
C ALA A 4 -4.36 -45.23 -3.48
N SER A 5 -5.34 -45.22 -4.39
CA SER A 5 -5.60 -44.08 -5.28
C SER A 5 -6.11 -42.87 -4.48
N VAL A 6 -7.04 -43.10 -3.55
CA VAL A 6 -7.56 -42.03 -2.69
C VAL A 6 -6.46 -41.40 -1.83
N LEU A 7 -5.55 -42.22 -1.30
CA LEU A 7 -4.42 -41.74 -0.51
C LEU A 7 -3.43 -40.94 -1.36
N GLY A 8 -3.16 -41.38 -2.60
CA GLY A 8 -2.31 -40.67 -3.55
C GLY A 8 -2.86 -39.29 -3.91
N ASP A 9 -4.17 -39.21 -4.15
CA ASP A 9 -4.85 -37.95 -4.46
C ASP A 9 -4.84 -36.99 -3.27
N ALA A 10 -5.03 -37.50 -2.04
CA ALA A 10 -4.95 -36.69 -0.82
C ALA A 10 -3.55 -36.09 -0.62
N ILE A 11 -2.48 -36.87 -0.83
CA ILE A 11 -1.09 -36.39 -0.74
C ILE A 11 -0.81 -35.32 -1.79
N LYS A 12 -1.26 -35.54 -3.02
CA LYS A 12 -1.13 -34.57 -4.10
C LYS A 12 -1.83 -33.25 -3.77
N TYR A 13 -3.04 -33.33 -3.22
CA TYR A 13 -3.80 -32.14 -2.82
C TYR A 13 -3.13 -31.38 -1.68
N MET A 14 -2.64 -32.07 -0.64
CA MET A 14 -1.90 -31.43 0.45
C MET A 14 -0.65 -30.71 -0.04
N LYS A 15 0.08 -31.30 -1.00
CA LYS A 15 1.26 -30.66 -1.59
C LYS A 15 0.91 -29.41 -2.40
N GLN A 16 -0.22 -29.42 -3.12
CA GLN A 16 -0.74 -28.24 -3.83
C GLN A 16 -1.20 -27.14 -2.87
N LEU A 17 -1.78 -27.51 -1.72
CA LEU A 17 -2.19 -26.55 -0.71
C LEU A 17 -0.98 -25.89 -0.05
N GLN A 18 0.08 -26.66 0.24
CA GLN A 18 1.33 -26.13 0.79
C GLN A 18 1.90 -25.03 -0.12
N GLU A 19 2.03 -25.29 -1.42
CA GLU A 19 2.56 -24.31 -2.39
C GLU A 19 1.69 -23.04 -2.48
N LYS A 20 0.36 -23.17 -2.34
CA LYS A 20 -0.54 -22.02 -2.32
C LYS A 20 -0.42 -21.20 -1.03
N VAL A 21 -0.18 -21.84 0.11
CA VAL A 21 0.01 -21.14 1.40
C VAL A 21 1.30 -20.32 1.34
N ASP A 22 2.41 -20.90 0.86
CA ASP A 22 3.69 -20.20 0.73
C ASP A 22 3.55 -18.96 -0.20
N ALA A 23 2.85 -19.12 -1.33
CA ALA A 23 2.59 -18.01 -2.25
C ALA A 23 1.65 -16.92 -1.66
N LEU A 24 0.79 -17.27 -0.71
CA LEU A 24 -0.07 -16.32 0.00
C LEU A 24 0.69 -15.61 1.12
N GLU A 25 1.56 -16.31 1.84
CA GLU A 25 2.45 -15.75 2.85
C GLU A 25 3.45 -14.77 2.25
N ASP A 26 4.04 -15.06 1.08
CA ASP A 26 4.90 -14.11 0.36
C ASP A 26 4.16 -12.85 -0.09
N LYS A 27 2.89 -12.97 -0.48
CA LYS A 27 2.03 -11.82 -0.80
C LYS A 27 1.67 -11.00 0.43
N LEU A 28 1.56 -11.65 1.59
CA LEU A 28 1.29 -10.99 2.87
C LEU A 28 2.55 -10.30 3.41
N ALA A 29 3.71 -10.94 3.28
CA ALA A 29 5.03 -10.38 3.62
C ALA A 29 5.38 -9.16 2.76
N LYS A 30 4.97 -9.14 1.48
CA LYS A 30 5.05 -7.93 0.63
C LYS A 30 4.05 -6.83 0.98
N LYS A 31 2.97 -7.14 1.71
CA LYS A 31 2.04 -6.16 2.27
C LYS A 31 2.44 -5.66 3.67
N SER A 32 3.39 -6.34 4.32
CA SER A 32 3.93 -5.93 5.61
C SER A 32 5.24 -5.16 5.45
N THR A 33 5.24 -4.10 4.64
CA THR A 33 6.15 -2.99 4.97
C THR A 33 5.43 -2.14 6.03
N PRO A 34 5.97 -1.98 7.25
CA PRO A 34 5.46 -1.03 8.21
C PRO A 34 5.91 0.36 7.77
N LEU A 35 5.39 0.84 6.64
CA LEU A 35 5.51 2.23 6.26
C LEU A 35 4.13 2.85 6.46
N PRO A 36 4.04 3.95 7.21
CA PRO A 36 2.77 4.62 7.40
C PRO A 36 2.28 5.07 6.03
N GLU A 37 1.04 4.70 5.67
CA GLU A 37 0.35 5.24 4.50
C GLU A 37 0.35 6.78 4.50
N ILE A 38 0.50 7.40 5.68
CA ILE A 38 0.60 8.84 5.88
C ILE A 38 1.67 9.16 6.94
N GLU A 39 2.75 9.84 6.55
CA GLU A 39 3.78 10.39 7.46
C GLU A 39 3.62 11.92 7.52
N VAL A 40 3.53 12.49 8.73
CA VAL A 40 3.45 13.95 8.94
C VAL A 40 4.62 14.39 9.80
N ARG A 41 5.37 15.38 9.35
CA ARG A 41 6.50 15.99 10.07
C ARG A 41 6.31 17.49 10.17
N VAL A 42 6.56 18.06 11.34
CA VAL A 42 6.45 19.51 11.59
C VAL A 42 7.83 20.08 11.86
N CYS A 43 8.16 21.20 11.22
CA CYS A 43 9.40 21.95 11.44
C CYS A 43 9.07 23.44 11.53
N GLY A 44 9.04 23.96 12.76
CA GLY A 44 8.68 25.36 13.02
C GLY A 44 7.25 25.65 12.56
N LYS A 45 7.11 26.44 11.49
CA LYS A 45 5.81 26.79 10.87
C LYS A 45 5.44 25.91 9.68
N ASN A 46 6.36 25.06 9.23
CA ASN A 46 6.17 24.24 8.04
C ASN A 46 5.78 22.81 8.43
N VAL A 47 4.92 22.20 7.63
CA VAL A 47 4.44 20.84 7.73
C VAL A 47 4.80 20.10 6.44
N LEU A 48 5.43 18.94 6.59
CA LEU A 48 5.70 18.00 5.51
C LEU A 48 4.76 16.81 5.67
N ILE A 49 3.96 16.55 4.65
CA ILE A 49 3.00 15.45 4.59
C ILE A 49 3.43 14.52 3.46
N ARG A 50 3.66 13.24 3.78
CA ARG A 50 3.97 12.21 2.79
C ARG A 50 2.85 11.19 2.80
N ILE A 51 2.22 10.99 1.66
CA ILE A 51 1.10 10.07 1.48
C ILE A 51 1.53 9.00 0.48
N HIS A 52 1.40 7.75 0.84
CA HIS A 52 1.58 6.63 -0.08
C HIS A 52 0.22 6.03 -0.40
N CYS A 53 -0.18 6.07 -1.67
CA CYS A 53 -1.48 5.57 -2.11
C CYS A 53 -1.34 4.75 -3.39
N ASP A 54 -2.27 3.81 -3.61
CA ASP A 54 -2.41 3.15 -4.90
C ASP A 54 -2.82 4.15 -6.00
N LYS A 55 -2.46 3.89 -7.26
CA LYS A 55 -2.72 4.75 -8.43
C LYS A 55 -4.22 4.87 -8.74
N ASN A 56 -4.95 5.63 -7.94
CA ASN A 56 -6.29 6.12 -8.24
C ASN A 56 -6.20 7.57 -8.70
N LYS A 57 -6.84 7.90 -9.83
CA LYS A 57 -6.64 9.15 -10.59
C LYS A 57 -7.04 10.46 -9.85
N CYS A 58 -7.49 10.43 -8.59
CA CYS A 58 -8.05 11.60 -7.90
C CYS A 58 -7.48 11.89 -6.48
N VAL A 59 -6.38 11.27 -6.04
CA VAL A 59 -5.91 11.46 -4.65
C VAL A 59 -5.33 12.85 -4.40
N LEU A 60 -4.59 13.43 -5.36
CA LEU A 60 -3.91 14.71 -5.16
C LEU A 60 -4.89 15.89 -4.95
N VAL A 61 -5.88 16.03 -5.84
CA VAL A 61 -6.82 17.17 -5.81
C VAL A 61 -7.61 17.18 -4.50
N ASN A 62 -8.05 16.00 -4.05
CA ASN A 62 -8.76 15.84 -2.79
C ASN A 62 -7.87 16.14 -1.57
N ALA A 63 -6.58 15.78 -1.63
CA ALA A 63 -5.64 16.08 -0.55
C ALA A 63 -5.36 17.58 -0.45
N LEU A 64 -5.19 18.26 -1.59
CA LEU A 64 -4.96 19.71 -1.61
C LEU A 64 -6.18 20.49 -1.11
N SER A 65 -7.40 20.16 -1.58
CA SER A 65 -8.61 20.84 -1.11
C SER A 65 -8.86 20.61 0.37
N LEU A 66 -8.64 19.40 0.89
CA LEU A 66 -8.75 19.13 2.33
C LEU A 66 -7.79 20.02 3.14
N LEU A 67 -6.54 20.19 2.69
CA LEU A 67 -5.53 20.99 3.39
C LEU A 67 -5.83 22.49 3.38
N GLU A 68 -6.27 23.01 2.24
CA GLU A 68 -6.59 24.44 2.09
C GLU A 68 -7.91 24.79 2.79
N ASP A 69 -8.96 23.99 2.59
CA ASP A 69 -10.30 24.32 3.06
C ASP A 69 -10.50 24.01 4.55
N ASN A 70 -10.04 22.84 5.02
CA ASN A 70 -10.33 22.33 6.37
C ASN A 70 -9.23 22.69 7.39
N LEU A 71 -7.98 22.81 6.93
CA LEU A 71 -6.82 23.02 7.81
C LEU A 71 -6.22 24.43 7.70
N LYS A 72 -6.67 25.26 6.74
CA LYS A 72 -6.13 26.62 6.49
C LYS A 72 -4.61 26.64 6.30
N LEU A 73 -4.05 25.55 5.80
CA LEU A 73 -2.64 25.45 5.47
C LEU A 73 -2.44 25.98 4.05
N THR A 74 -1.38 26.78 3.84
CA THR A 74 -1.03 27.25 2.50
C THR A 74 -0.03 26.30 1.89
N VAL A 75 -0.46 25.52 0.91
CA VAL A 75 0.43 24.59 0.22
C VAL A 75 1.51 25.38 -0.52
N THR A 76 2.75 25.27 -0.05
CA THR A 76 3.92 25.92 -0.65
C THR A 76 4.46 25.08 -1.80
N ASN A 77 4.43 23.75 -1.65
CA ASN A 77 4.92 22.83 -2.67
C ASN A 77 4.16 21.51 -2.61
N SER A 78 3.91 20.90 -3.77
CA SER A 78 3.38 19.54 -3.85
C SER A 78 4.15 18.76 -4.92
N ASN A 79 4.51 17.53 -4.59
CA ASN A 79 5.26 16.64 -5.46
C ASN A 79 4.55 15.30 -5.58
N LEU A 80 4.54 14.76 -6.80
CA LEU A 80 3.96 13.47 -7.14
C LEU A 80 5.03 12.58 -7.75
N MET A 81 5.38 11.52 -7.03
CA MET A 81 6.33 10.52 -7.49
C MET A 81 5.61 9.18 -7.63
N PRO A 82 5.39 8.67 -8.86
CA PRO A 82 4.88 7.32 -9.03
C PRO A 82 5.94 6.31 -8.57
N PHE A 83 5.54 5.38 -7.71
CA PHE A 83 6.38 4.29 -7.21
C PHE A 83 5.86 2.97 -7.76
N ALA A 84 6.75 2.14 -8.31
CA ALA A 84 6.40 0.86 -8.92
C ALA A 84 5.23 0.95 -9.94
N ASP A 85 4.65 -0.21 -10.29
CA ASP A 85 3.60 -0.29 -11.31
C ASP A 85 2.24 0.20 -10.80
N SER A 86 2.01 0.24 -9.48
CA SER A 86 0.69 0.51 -8.92
C SER A 86 0.63 1.56 -7.80
N SER A 87 1.74 2.14 -7.33
CA SER A 87 1.70 3.12 -6.23
C SER A 87 2.15 4.53 -6.61
N LEU A 88 1.75 5.49 -5.79
CA LEU A 88 2.00 6.92 -5.94
C LEU A 88 2.34 7.48 -4.57
N HIS A 89 3.43 8.24 -4.50
CA HIS A 89 3.86 8.95 -3.31
C HIS A 89 3.64 10.44 -3.54
N ILE A 90 2.84 11.03 -2.67
CA ILE A 90 2.51 12.44 -2.65
C ILE A 90 3.31 13.06 -1.53
N THR A 91 3.99 14.17 -1.80
CA THR A 91 4.68 14.95 -0.78
C THR A 91 4.20 16.39 -0.84
N ILE A 92 3.62 16.87 0.26
CA ILE A 92 3.07 18.23 0.36
C ILE A 92 3.83 18.96 1.45
N VAL A 93 4.29 20.16 1.11
CA VAL A 93 4.91 21.11 2.05
C VAL A 93 3.95 22.28 2.19
N ALA A 94 3.50 22.55 3.41
CA ALA A 94 2.59 23.64 3.73
C ALA A 94 3.00 24.36 5.02
#